data_AF-R7W2A1-F1
#
_entry.id   AF-R7W2A1-F1
#
_cell.length_a   1.000
_cell.length_b   1.000
_cell.length_c   1.000
_cell.angle_alpha   90.00
_cell.angle_beta   90.00
_cell.angle_gamma   90.00
#
_symmetry.space_group_name_H-M   'P 1'
#
loop_
_entity.id
_entity.type
_entity.pdbx_description
1 polymer ?
#
loop_
_entity_poly.entity_id
_entity_poly.type
_entity_poly.pdbx_seq_one_letter_code
_entity_poly.pdbx_strand_id
1 'polypeptide(L)'
;MFSVDMIELLLRHGASANLRTSGDLVPADLLPLHVAVENTSMHKYLEDSLNPSQQRVDCSQADINYILKLIHILCLPEMKIFLDTTRLLAKHTDDLLDELCKYIVDGKIVHTAVLLLAAQKQIRGLSSCNGCGSSKKDGFGTITNFVVDNITAIKMRQNRLEMEPLEVKKELLDVTLNLVHVIFKAGEALDVYIRSHPKECE
;
A
#
# COMPACT_ATOMS: atom_id res chain seq x y z
N MET A 1 13.41 7.41 14.08
CA MET A 1 12.67 6.13 14.07
C MET A 1 11.41 6.29 14.93
N PHE A 2 10.23 5.95 14.42
CA PHE A 2 9.00 5.98 15.21
C PHE A 2 8.98 4.79 16.17
N SER A 3 8.78 5.04 17.46
CA SER A 3 8.61 3.96 18.43
C SER A 3 7.18 3.45 18.39
N VAL A 4 7.01 2.19 18.00
CA VAL A 4 5.70 1.50 17.99
C VAL A 4 5.06 1.55 19.37
N ASP A 5 5.85 1.34 20.42
CA ASP A 5 5.37 1.35 21.82
C ASP A 5 4.88 2.74 22.23
N MET A 6 5.54 3.81 21.79
CA MET A 6 5.09 5.19 22.04
C MET A 6 3.80 5.52 21.31
N ILE A 7 3.66 5.11 20.05
CA ILE A 7 2.41 5.30 19.29
C ILE A 7 1.28 4.55 19.99
N GLU A 8 1.51 3.31 20.39
CA GLU A 8 0.51 2.51 21.10
C GLU A 8 0.11 3.16 22.43
N LEU A 9 1.08 3.70 23.19
CA LEU A 9 0.81 4.43 24.42
C LEU A 9 -0.08 5.66 24.16
N LEU A 10 0.25 6.47 23.15
CA LEU A 10 -0.55 7.65 22.80
C LEU A 10 -1.98 7.28 22.41
N LEU A 11 -2.16 6.25 21.57
CA LEU A 11 -3.47 5.76 21.17
C LEU A 11 -4.29 5.27 22.38
N ARG A 12 -3.66 4.56 23.33
CA ARG A 12 -4.30 4.13 24.58
C ARG A 12 -4.74 5.30 25.47
N HIS A 13 -4.04 6.43 25.38
CA HIS A 13 -4.37 7.66 26.11
C HIS A 13 -5.26 8.63 25.32
N GLY A 14 -5.91 8.17 24.24
CA GLY A 14 -6.93 8.93 23.53
C GLY A 14 -6.41 9.79 22.37
N ALA A 15 -5.15 9.64 21.97
CA ALA A 15 -4.70 10.22 20.70
C ALA A 15 -5.47 9.59 19.54
N SER A 16 -5.86 10.41 18.56
CA SER A 16 -6.57 9.95 17.36
C SER A 16 -5.60 9.68 16.22
N ALA A 17 -5.69 8.49 15.61
CA ALA A 17 -5.00 8.18 14.35
C ALA A 17 -5.68 8.80 13.13
N ASN A 18 -6.86 9.40 13.30
CA ASN A 18 -7.64 10.06 12.24
C ASN A 18 -7.49 11.58 12.25
N LEU A 19 -6.65 12.12 13.15
CA LEU A 19 -6.37 13.55 13.18
C LEU A 19 -5.50 13.92 11.97
N ARG A 20 -6.00 14.79 11.12
CA ARG A 20 -5.26 15.28 9.96
C ARG A 20 -4.42 16.50 10.30
N THR A 21 -3.28 16.64 9.62
CA THR A 21 -2.44 17.82 9.72
C THR A 21 -3.18 19.06 9.22
N SER A 22 -2.96 20.19 9.90
CA SER A 22 -3.48 21.51 9.54
C SER A 22 -2.43 22.58 9.83
N GLY A 23 -2.33 23.58 8.97
CA GLY A 23 -1.44 24.73 9.13
C GLY A 23 -0.41 24.87 8.00
N ASP A 24 0.27 26.01 7.95
CA ASP A 24 1.10 26.41 6.81
C ASP A 24 2.50 25.77 6.78
N LEU A 25 2.93 25.18 7.90
CA LEU A 25 4.28 24.61 8.07
C LEU A 25 4.37 23.12 7.73
N VAL A 26 3.24 22.47 7.51
CA VAL A 26 3.17 21.04 7.17
C VAL A 26 2.19 20.83 6.01
N PRO A 27 2.40 19.83 5.14
CA PRO A 27 1.40 19.49 4.15
C PRO A 27 0.07 19.21 4.86
N ALA A 28 -0.98 19.89 4.41
CA ALA A 28 -2.32 19.75 4.99
C ALA A 28 -2.92 18.37 4.65
N ASP A 29 -3.90 17.96 5.46
CA ASP A 29 -4.74 16.78 5.20
C ASP A 29 -4.03 15.42 5.28
N LEU A 30 -2.86 15.34 5.94
CA LEU A 30 -2.15 14.08 6.15
C LEU A 30 -2.56 13.39 7.45
N LEU A 31 -2.86 12.10 7.36
CA LEU A 31 -3.03 11.22 8.51
C LEU A 31 -1.65 10.78 9.03
N PRO A 32 -1.53 10.42 10.33
CA PRO A 32 -0.39 9.67 10.85
C PRO A 32 -0.02 8.46 9.99
N LEU A 33 -1.02 7.76 9.44
CA LEU A 33 -0.81 6.65 8.50
C LEU A 33 -0.01 7.08 7.27
N HIS A 34 -0.31 8.25 6.68
CA HIS A 34 0.40 8.74 5.50
C HIS A 34 1.88 8.99 5.80
N VAL A 35 2.18 9.56 6.97
CA VAL A 35 3.56 9.80 7.39
C VAL A 35 4.32 8.48 7.57
N ALA A 36 3.69 7.46 8.16
CA ALA A 36 4.33 6.15 8.33
C ALA A 36 4.55 5.41 7.01
N VAL A 37 3.58 5.45 6.10
CA VAL A 37 3.74 4.86 4.75
C VAL A 37 4.84 5.59 3.98
N GLU A 38 4.84 6.92 3.97
CA GLU A 38 5.89 7.72 3.32
C GLU A 38 7.28 7.40 3.88
N ASN A 39 7.42 7.41 5.22
CA ASN A 39 8.69 7.10 5.87
C ASN A 39 9.18 5.67 5.59
N THR A 40 8.25 4.72 5.40
CA THR A 40 8.60 3.36 4.96
C THR A 40 9.07 3.38 3.51
N SER A 41 8.34 4.04 2.62
CA SER A 41 8.64 4.13 1.18
C SER A 41 9.98 4.81 0.88
N MET A 42 10.40 5.75 1.73
CA MET A 42 11.67 6.50 1.62
C MET A 42 12.85 5.78 2.27
N HIS A 43 12.69 4.53 2.72
CA HIS A 43 13.81 3.78 3.28
C HIS A 43 14.86 3.49 2.19
N LYS A 44 16.15 3.62 2.52
CA LYS A 44 17.29 3.44 1.59
C LYS A 44 17.21 2.17 0.74
N TYR A 45 16.72 1.06 1.29
CA TYR A 45 16.60 -0.18 0.54
C TYR A 45 15.59 -0.10 -0.59
N LEU A 46 14.53 0.69 -0.43
CA LEU A 46 13.57 0.94 -1.50
C LEU A 46 14.15 1.97 -2.48
N GLU A 47 14.70 3.08 -2.03
CA GLU A 47 15.33 4.09 -2.91
C GLU A 47 16.43 3.51 -3.81
N ASP A 48 17.39 2.77 -3.22
CA ASP A 48 18.54 2.21 -3.94
C ASP A 48 18.13 1.10 -4.91
N SER A 49 17.06 0.37 -4.58
CA SER A 49 16.58 -0.75 -5.39
C SER A 49 15.79 -0.34 -6.64
N LEU A 50 15.28 0.90 -6.64
CA LEU A 50 14.42 1.45 -7.69
C LEU A 50 15.21 2.22 -8.76
N ASN A 51 16.53 2.38 -8.60
CA ASN A 51 17.40 2.90 -9.65
C ASN A 51 17.55 1.85 -10.76
N PRO A 52 17.01 2.12 -11.98
CA PRO A 52 17.12 1.18 -13.08
C PRO A 52 18.50 1.35 -13.71
N SER A 53 19.50 0.59 -13.27
CA SER A 53 20.65 0.30 -14.13
C SER A 53 20.15 -0.57 -15.29
N GLN A 54 19.73 0.11 -16.36
CA GLN A 54 19.71 -0.35 -17.75
C GLN A 54 19.38 -1.84 -17.97
N GLN A 55 18.10 -2.18 -18.07
CA GLN A 55 17.69 -3.19 -19.05
C GLN A 55 16.20 -3.05 -19.38
N ARG A 56 15.92 -2.45 -20.54
CA ARG A 56 14.63 -2.61 -21.23
C ARG A 56 14.51 -4.10 -21.59
N VAL A 57 13.80 -4.86 -20.78
CA VAL A 57 13.34 -6.21 -21.09
C VAL A 57 11.82 -6.14 -21.10
N ASP A 58 11.24 -6.74 -22.13
CA ASP A 58 9.81 -6.82 -22.46
C ASP A 58 8.82 -6.50 -21.33
N CYS A 59 7.93 -5.54 -21.60
CA CYS A 59 7.01 -4.82 -20.70
C CYS A 59 5.90 -5.68 -20.03
N SER A 60 6.24 -6.87 -19.54
CA SER A 60 5.38 -7.68 -18.67
C SER A 60 6.21 -8.47 -17.64
N GLN A 61 7.40 -8.94 -18.04
CA GLN A 61 8.32 -9.61 -17.15
C GLN A 61 9.06 -8.61 -16.25
N ALA A 62 9.36 -7.41 -16.76
CA ALA A 62 9.94 -6.32 -15.99
C ALA A 62 9.05 -5.92 -14.80
N ASP A 63 7.73 -5.88 -15.01
CA ASP A 63 6.76 -5.48 -13.99
C ASP A 63 6.63 -6.52 -12.88
N ILE A 64 6.58 -7.81 -13.23
CA ILE A 64 6.55 -8.90 -12.25
C ILE A 64 7.86 -8.95 -11.46
N ASN A 65 9.01 -8.83 -12.13
CA ASN A 65 10.31 -8.80 -11.45
C ASN A 65 10.42 -7.59 -10.50
N TYR A 66 9.88 -6.44 -10.90
CA TYR A 66 9.79 -5.26 -10.06
C TYR A 66 8.93 -5.52 -8.82
N ILE A 67 7.72 -6.09 -8.98
CA ILE A 67 6.83 -6.44 -7.87
C ILE A 67 7.50 -7.43 -6.91
N LEU A 68 8.14 -8.47 -7.42
CA LEU A 68 8.82 -9.47 -6.61
C LEU A 68 10.01 -8.86 -5.85
N LYS A 69 10.79 -7.98 -6.49
CA LYS A 69 11.89 -7.26 -5.83
C LYS A 69 11.38 -6.36 -4.72
N LEU A 70 10.30 -5.61 -4.96
CA LEU A 70 9.65 -4.76 -3.97
C LEU A 70 9.15 -5.57 -2.76
N ILE A 71 8.44 -6.67 -3.00
CA ILE A 71 7.98 -7.57 -1.94
C ILE A 71 9.16 -8.16 -1.17
N HIS A 72 10.20 -8.62 -1.86
CA HIS A 72 11.40 -9.17 -1.23
C HIS A 72 12.04 -8.16 -0.28
N ILE A 73 12.19 -6.90 -0.69
CA ILE A 73 12.74 -5.84 0.16
C ILE A 73 11.85 -5.57 1.36
N LEU A 74 10.53 -5.44 1.15
CA LEU A 74 9.57 -5.23 2.24
C LEU A 74 9.55 -6.41 3.24
N CYS A 75 10.00 -7.58 2.83
CA CYS A 75 10.10 -8.75 3.70
C CYS A 75 11.41 -8.84 4.50
N LEU A 76 12.37 -7.92 4.30
CA LEU A 76 13.62 -7.91 5.05
C LEU A 76 13.38 -7.60 6.54
N PRO A 77 14.18 -8.16 7.47
CA PRO A 77 14.07 -7.90 8.90
C PRO A 77 14.08 -6.42 9.26
N GLU A 78 14.91 -5.63 8.59
CA GLU A 78 15.08 -4.19 8.82
C GLU A 78 13.80 -3.41 8.49
N MET A 79 12.98 -3.91 7.56
CA MET A 79 11.70 -3.28 7.20
C MET A 79 10.61 -3.53 8.25
N LYS A 80 10.83 -4.48 9.17
CA LYS A 80 9.82 -4.90 10.16
C LYS A 80 9.31 -3.74 11.00
N ILE A 81 10.18 -2.89 11.51
CA ILE A 81 9.75 -1.79 12.40
C ILE A 81 8.88 -0.75 11.68
N PHE A 82 9.17 -0.49 10.40
CA PHE A 82 8.40 0.41 9.55
C PHE A 82 7.02 -0.18 9.22
N LEU A 83 6.98 -1.47 8.90
CA LEU A 83 5.74 -2.19 8.65
C LEU A 83 4.90 -2.37 9.91
N ASP A 84 5.51 -2.60 11.08
CA ASP A 84 4.83 -2.67 12.37
C ASP A 84 4.20 -1.32 12.74
N THR A 85 4.91 -0.22 12.50
CA THR A 85 4.39 1.14 12.69
C THR A 85 3.19 1.40 11.79
N THR A 86 3.34 1.12 10.49
CA THR A 86 2.26 1.29 9.49
C THR A 86 1.05 0.43 9.84
N ARG A 87 1.28 -0.82 10.25
CA ARG A 87 0.22 -1.75 10.66
C ARG A 87 -0.54 -1.28 11.89
N LEU A 88 0.17 -0.76 12.89
CA LEU A 88 -0.46 -0.22 14.09
C LEU A 88 -1.38 0.95 13.72
N LEU A 89 -0.89 1.89 12.91
CA LEU A 89 -1.69 3.04 12.49
C LEU A 89 -2.87 2.62 11.59
N ALA A 90 -2.66 1.71 10.64
CA ALA A 90 -3.73 1.21 9.76
C ALA A 90 -4.85 0.52 10.55
N LYS A 91 -4.55 -0.11 11.69
CA LYS A 91 -5.56 -0.70 12.58
C LYS A 91 -6.50 0.36 13.20
N HIS A 92 -6.02 1.59 13.37
CA HIS A 92 -6.73 2.68 14.01
C HIS A 92 -7.18 3.77 13.03
N THR A 93 -6.95 3.58 11.72
CA THR A 93 -7.32 4.54 10.68
C THR A 93 -8.66 4.16 10.08
N ASP A 94 -9.58 5.13 10.04
CA ASP A 94 -10.87 4.99 9.36
C ASP A 94 -10.68 5.10 7.84
N ASP A 95 -11.61 4.55 7.05
CA ASP A 95 -11.60 4.66 5.59
C ASP A 95 -10.28 4.22 4.92
N LEU A 96 -9.62 3.21 5.49
CA LEU A 96 -8.34 2.66 5.02
C LEU A 96 -8.34 2.32 3.51
N LEU A 97 -9.47 1.81 2.99
CA LEU A 97 -9.60 1.48 1.56
C LEU A 97 -9.58 2.75 0.69
N ASP A 98 -10.16 3.85 1.16
CA ASP A 98 -10.17 5.11 0.42
C ASP A 98 -8.77 5.71 0.37
N GLU A 99 -8.02 5.66 1.48
CA GLU A 99 -6.62 6.10 1.49
C GLU A 99 -5.73 5.23 0.59
N LEU A 100 -5.95 3.91 0.56
CA LEU A 100 -5.28 3.03 -0.38
C LEU A 100 -5.64 3.35 -1.84
N CYS A 101 -6.92 3.63 -2.13
CA CYS A 101 -7.36 4.02 -3.47
C CYS A 101 -6.69 5.32 -3.94
N LYS A 102 -6.45 6.28 -3.04
CA LYS A 102 -5.68 7.50 -3.38
C LYS A 102 -4.27 7.18 -3.84
N TYR A 103 -3.55 6.30 -3.13
CA TYR A 103 -2.20 5.88 -3.56
C TYR A 103 -2.19 5.21 -4.93
N ILE A 104 -3.22 4.41 -5.23
CA ILE A 104 -3.39 3.77 -6.54
C ILE A 104 -3.63 4.80 -7.64
N VAL A 105 -4.54 5.76 -7.41
CA VAL A 105 -4.85 6.83 -8.39
C VAL A 105 -3.65 7.71 -8.68
N ASP A 106 -2.84 7.98 -7.65
CA ASP A 106 -1.60 8.76 -7.73
C ASP A 106 -0.42 7.98 -8.33
N GLY A 107 -0.58 6.69 -8.63
CA GLY A 107 0.47 5.84 -9.20
C GLY A 107 1.60 5.52 -8.21
N LYS A 108 1.35 5.64 -6.90
CA LYS A 108 2.34 5.38 -5.84
C LYS A 108 2.42 3.89 -5.52
N ILE A 109 3.12 3.13 -6.39
CA ILE A 109 3.20 1.66 -6.28
C ILE A 109 3.87 1.21 -4.97
N VAL A 110 4.95 1.87 -4.55
CA VAL A 110 5.67 1.52 -3.31
C VAL A 110 4.78 1.72 -2.09
N HIS A 111 4.13 2.88 -1.97
CA HIS A 111 3.17 3.18 -0.90
C HIS A 111 2.00 2.19 -0.88
N THR A 112 1.49 1.83 -2.06
CA THR A 112 0.46 0.82 -2.23
C THR A 112 0.93 -0.54 -1.70
N ALA A 113 2.14 -0.98 -2.04
CA ALA A 113 2.70 -2.26 -1.57
C ALA A 113 2.91 -2.28 -0.04
N VAL A 114 3.45 -1.19 0.52
CA VAL A 114 3.63 -1.01 1.96
C VAL A 114 2.29 -1.15 2.69
N LEU A 115 1.26 -0.43 2.24
CA LEU A 115 -0.03 -0.44 2.91
C LEU A 115 -0.75 -1.78 2.75
N LEU A 116 -0.72 -2.37 1.55
CA LEU A 116 -1.28 -3.70 1.28
C LEU A 116 -0.65 -4.76 2.18
N LEU A 117 0.68 -4.78 2.35
CA LEU A 117 1.36 -5.75 3.21
C LEU A 117 1.17 -5.47 4.70
N ALA A 118 1.24 -4.22 5.14
CA ALA A 118 1.09 -3.87 6.55
C ALA A 118 -0.35 -4.10 7.06
N ALA A 119 -1.35 -3.82 6.22
CA ALA A 119 -2.76 -3.82 6.60
C ALA A 119 -3.54 -5.09 6.18
N GLN A 120 -2.86 -6.21 5.97
CA GLN A 120 -3.47 -7.49 5.54
C GLN A 120 -4.73 -7.85 6.33
N LYS A 121 -4.64 -7.79 7.67
CA LYS A 121 -5.74 -8.17 8.56
C LYS A 121 -6.94 -7.24 8.39
N GLN A 122 -6.70 -5.95 8.22
CA GLN A 122 -7.75 -4.94 8.07
C GLN A 122 -8.45 -5.10 6.72
N ILE A 123 -7.69 -5.19 5.63
CA ILE A 123 -8.24 -5.31 4.27
C ILE A 123 -9.06 -6.59 4.11
N ARG A 124 -8.59 -7.72 4.63
CA ARG A 124 -9.33 -9.00 4.60
C ARG A 124 -10.47 -9.05 5.62
N GLY A 125 -10.28 -8.37 6.75
CA GLY A 125 -11.19 -8.35 7.89
C GLY A 125 -12.32 -7.33 7.76
N LEU A 126 -12.31 -6.49 6.73
CA LEU A 126 -13.39 -5.58 6.29
C LEU A 126 -14.61 -6.38 5.77
N SER A 127 -15.04 -7.39 6.52
CA SER A 127 -16.31 -8.07 6.34
C SER A 127 -17.35 -7.28 7.12
N SER A 128 -18.24 -6.58 6.42
CA SER A 128 -19.44 -6.05 7.08
C SER A 128 -20.23 -7.24 7.63
N CYS A 129 -20.28 -7.38 8.95
CA CYS A 129 -21.18 -8.29 9.63
C CYS A 129 -22.57 -7.65 9.71
N ASN A 130 -23.23 -7.51 8.56
CA ASN A 130 -24.67 -7.26 8.52
C ASN A 130 -25.33 -8.53 8.03
N GLY A 131 -26.13 -9.16 8.90
CA GLY A 131 -26.90 -10.35 8.62
C GLY A 131 -27.90 -10.11 7.49
N CYS A 132 -27.47 -10.32 6.26
CA CYS A 132 -28.31 -10.58 5.09
C CYS A 132 -27.38 -11.21 4.04
N GLY A 133 -27.85 -12.25 3.34
CA GLY A 133 -27.06 -13.11 2.45
C GLY A 133 -26.44 -12.47 1.19
N SER A 134 -26.07 -11.18 1.22
CA SER A 134 -25.23 -10.56 0.20
C SER A 134 -23.78 -10.98 0.40
N SER A 135 -23.15 -11.50 -0.65
CA SER A 135 -21.75 -11.95 -0.72
C SER A 135 -20.81 -11.09 0.12
N LYS A 136 -20.01 -11.72 0.99
CA LYS A 136 -18.92 -11.07 1.73
C LYS A 136 -18.11 -10.19 0.77
N LYS A 137 -18.18 -8.87 0.93
CA LYS A 137 -17.29 -7.95 0.21
C LYS A 137 -15.92 -8.07 0.87
N ASP A 138 -15.02 -8.79 0.23
CA ASP A 138 -13.60 -8.79 0.58
C ASP A 138 -12.98 -7.45 0.16
N GLY A 139 -12.15 -6.86 1.02
CA GLY A 139 -11.46 -5.61 0.73
C GLY A 139 -10.57 -5.73 -0.50
N PHE A 140 -9.92 -6.88 -0.70
CA PHE A 140 -9.14 -7.14 -1.91
C PHE A 140 -10.01 -7.17 -3.17
N GLY A 141 -11.17 -7.81 -3.13
CA GLY A 141 -12.12 -7.78 -4.25
C GLY A 141 -12.59 -6.37 -4.58
N THR A 142 -12.79 -5.53 -3.57
CA THR A 142 -13.16 -4.10 -3.74
C THR A 142 -12.05 -3.32 -4.44
N ILE A 143 -10.80 -3.51 -4.02
CA ILE A 143 -9.62 -2.86 -4.63
C ILE A 143 -9.40 -3.37 -6.06
N THR A 144 -9.50 -4.67 -6.30
CA THR A 144 -9.37 -5.25 -7.65
C THR A 144 -10.40 -4.64 -8.60
N ASN A 145 -11.67 -4.55 -8.20
CA ASN A 145 -12.70 -3.92 -9.02
C ASN A 145 -12.38 -2.43 -9.26
N PHE A 146 -11.96 -1.70 -8.24
CA PHE A 146 -11.56 -0.30 -8.38
C PHE A 146 -10.44 -0.09 -9.41
N VAL A 147 -9.39 -0.92 -9.39
CA VAL A 147 -8.28 -0.86 -10.35
C VAL A 147 -8.77 -1.18 -11.77
N VAL A 148 -9.57 -2.24 -11.93
CA VAL A 148 -10.13 -2.64 -13.23
C VAL A 148 -11.05 -1.55 -13.81
N ASP A 149 -11.88 -0.93 -12.99
CA ASP A 149 -12.77 0.16 -13.39
C ASP A 149 -11.96 1.38 -13.88
N ASN A 150 -10.85 1.71 -13.21
CA ASN A 150 -9.95 2.78 -13.66
C ASN A 150 -9.24 2.43 -14.99
N ILE A 151 -8.77 1.20 -15.16
CA ILE A 151 -8.16 0.73 -16.42
C ILE A 151 -9.17 0.81 -17.57
N THR A 152 -10.40 0.35 -17.36
CA THR A 152 -11.45 0.38 -18.38
C THR A 152 -11.86 1.80 -18.73
N ALA A 153 -11.97 2.69 -17.75
CA ALA A 153 -12.25 4.11 -17.97
C ALA A 153 -11.16 4.78 -18.82
N ILE A 154 -9.88 4.45 -18.58
CA ILE A 154 -8.76 4.95 -19.40
C ILE A 154 -8.86 4.42 -20.83
N LYS A 155 -9.09 3.12 -21.04
CA LYS A 155 -9.27 2.52 -22.39
C LYS A 155 -10.39 3.21 -23.17
N MET A 156 -11.50 3.53 -22.51
CA MET A 156 -12.61 4.25 -23.14
C MET A 156 -12.26 5.69 -23.55
N ARG A 157 -11.35 6.36 -22.82
CA ARG A 157 -10.89 7.73 -23.10
C ARG A 157 -9.79 7.77 -24.16
N GLN A 158 -8.87 6.80 -24.18
CA GLN A 158 -7.83 6.67 -25.21
C GLN A 158 -8.43 6.56 -26.62
N ASN A 159 -9.58 5.91 -26.75
CA ASN A 159 -10.32 5.85 -28.01
C ASN A 159 -10.85 7.22 -28.51
N ARG A 160 -10.68 8.31 -27.75
CA ARG A 160 -11.36 9.60 -27.99
C ARG A 160 -10.45 10.84 -28.16
N LEU A 161 -9.20 10.86 -27.70
CA LEU A 161 -8.09 11.80 -28.02
C LEU A 161 -7.03 11.79 -26.87
N GLU A 162 -5.76 12.02 -27.23
CA GLU A 162 -4.53 12.04 -26.39
C GLU A 162 -4.08 10.69 -25.79
N MET A 163 -2.93 10.17 -26.27
CA MET A 163 -2.50 8.78 -26.05
C MET A 163 -1.40 8.60 -25.00
N GLU A 164 -0.39 9.46 -24.99
CA GLU A 164 0.87 9.23 -24.24
C GLU A 164 0.70 9.26 -22.70
N PRO A 165 0.11 10.30 -22.06
CA PRO A 165 -0.03 10.33 -20.61
C PRO A 165 -1.02 9.27 -20.08
N LEU A 166 -1.98 8.84 -20.91
CA LEU A 166 -2.94 7.79 -20.55
C LEU A 166 -2.30 6.40 -20.61
N GLU A 167 -1.35 6.16 -21.52
CA GLU A 167 -0.67 4.86 -21.63
C GLU A 167 0.21 4.59 -20.41
N VAL A 168 1.03 5.57 -19.98
CA VAL A 168 1.85 5.43 -18.77
C VAL A 168 0.99 5.19 -17.53
N LYS A 169 -0.15 5.90 -17.40
CA LYS A 169 -1.07 5.70 -16.29
C LYS A 169 -1.71 4.31 -16.30
N LYS A 170 -2.04 3.79 -17.49
CA LYS A 170 -2.58 2.45 -17.66
C LYS A 170 -1.54 1.38 -17.29
N GLU A 171 -0.30 1.51 -17.74
CA GLU A 171 0.79 0.61 -17.37
C GLU A 171 0.96 0.53 -15.84
N LEU A 172 1.01 1.68 -15.15
CA LEU A 172 1.09 1.71 -13.68
C LEU A 172 -0.09 1.00 -13.00
N LEU A 173 -1.30 1.12 -13.54
CA LEU A 173 -2.48 0.41 -13.01
C LEU A 173 -2.43 -1.10 -13.31
N ASP A 174 -1.90 -1.51 -14.46
CA ASP A 174 -1.67 -2.92 -14.79
C ASP A 174 -0.63 -3.54 -13.82
N VAL A 175 0.47 -2.84 -13.53
CA VAL A 175 1.45 -3.25 -12.49
C VAL A 175 0.78 -3.32 -11.11
N THR A 176 -0.02 -2.32 -10.76
CA THR A 176 -0.74 -2.27 -9.48
C THR A 176 -1.73 -3.43 -9.34
N LEU A 177 -2.43 -3.80 -10.41
CA LEU A 177 -3.34 -4.95 -10.42
C LEU A 177 -2.59 -6.25 -10.12
N ASN A 178 -1.42 -6.44 -10.75
CA ASN A 178 -0.57 -7.59 -10.48
C ASN A 178 -0.06 -7.61 -9.04
N LEU A 179 0.36 -6.46 -8.51
CA LEU A 179 0.77 -6.31 -7.10
C LEU A 179 -0.36 -6.72 -6.14
N VAL A 180 -1.58 -6.20 -6.37
CA VAL A 180 -2.77 -6.54 -5.57
C VAL A 180 -3.03 -8.04 -5.62
N HIS A 181 -2.93 -8.68 -6.78
CA HIS A 181 -3.13 -10.13 -6.91
C HIS A 181 -2.05 -10.96 -6.19
N VAL A 182 -0.78 -10.58 -6.30
CA VAL A 182 0.31 -11.29 -5.60
C VAL A 182 0.12 -11.18 -4.10
N ILE A 183 -0.15 -9.98 -3.59
CA ILE A 183 -0.36 -9.75 -2.16
C ILE A 183 -1.68 -10.39 -1.68
N PHE A 184 -2.72 -10.43 -2.50
CA PHE A 184 -3.95 -11.17 -2.17
C PHE A 184 -3.67 -12.66 -1.96
N LYS A 185 -2.81 -13.28 -2.78
CA LYS A 185 -2.50 -14.72 -2.67
C LYS A 185 -1.49 -15.04 -1.57
N ALA A 186 -0.42 -14.25 -1.45
CA ALA A 186 0.72 -14.55 -0.57
C ALA A 186 0.75 -13.71 0.71
N GLY A 187 -0.02 -12.62 0.79
CA GLY A 187 0.13 -11.59 1.81
C GLY A 187 -0.03 -12.07 3.25
N GLU A 188 -0.90 -13.05 3.54
CA GLU A 188 -1.01 -13.60 4.89
C GLU A 188 0.27 -14.36 5.30
N ALA A 189 0.82 -15.17 4.40
CA ALA A 189 2.07 -15.88 4.65
C ALA A 189 3.25 -14.91 4.80
N LEU A 190 3.29 -13.86 3.98
CA LEU A 190 4.29 -12.79 4.07
C LEU A 190 4.16 -12.00 5.38
N ASP A 191 2.95 -11.67 5.83
CA ASP A 191 2.72 -10.97 7.10
C ASP A 191 3.14 -11.84 8.30
N VAL A 192 2.87 -13.15 8.28
CA VAL A 192 3.36 -14.10 9.29
C VAL A 192 4.89 -14.14 9.28
N TYR A 193 5.51 -14.24 8.11
CA TYR A 193 6.95 -14.24 7.96
C TYR A 193 7.59 -12.96 8.52
N ILE A 194 7.11 -11.78 8.10
CA ILE A 194 7.61 -10.48 8.56
C ILE A 194 7.53 -10.36 10.10
N ARG A 195 6.42 -10.80 10.70
CA ARG A 195 6.22 -10.73 12.16
C ARG A 195 7.10 -11.70 12.94
N SER A 196 7.53 -12.79 12.31
CA SER A 196 8.38 -13.80 12.96
C SER A 196 9.83 -13.34 13.13
N HIS A 197 10.26 -12.30 12.41
CA HIS A 197 11.58 -11.72 12.60
C HIS A 197 11.77 -11.21 14.04
N PRO A 198 12.96 -11.38 14.63
CA PRO A 198 13.26 -10.80 15.92
C PRO A 198 13.16 -9.27 15.83
N LYS A 199 12.84 -8.62 16.95
CA LYS A 199 13.06 -7.17 17.05
C LYS A 199 14.57 -6.97 16.99
N GLU A 200 15.08 -6.28 15.98
CA GLU A 200 16.48 -5.86 15.98
C GLU A 200 16.68 -4.95 17.19
N CYS A 201 17.45 -5.44 18.17
CA CYS A 201 17.92 -4.62 19.27
C CYS A 201 19.11 -3.81 18.74
N GLU A 202 18.87 -2.57 18.32
CA GLU A 202 19.93 -1.55 18.23
C GLU A 202 20.25 -0.99 19.62
#